data_AF-A0A856MR10-F1
#
_entry.id   AF-A0A856MR10-F1
#
_cell.length_a   1.000
_cell.length_b   1.000
_cell.length_c   1.000
_cell.angle_alpha   90.00
_cell.angle_beta   90.00
_cell.angle_gamma   90.00
#
_symmetry.space_group_name_H-M   'P 1'
#
loop_
_entity.id
_entity.type
_entity.pdbx_description
1 polymer ?
#
loop_
_entity_poly.entity_id
_entity_poly.type
_entity_poly.pdbx_seq_one_letter_code
_entity_poly.pdbx_strand_id
1 'polypeptide(L)'
;MKKIMMCAVVLALATTALIPVNYANASADDSQDPHIDGNAQFPPTRWHVVRHTFRVHIPKNSKEISQLSIQVPTNITLSNDVDDINVEDKNGRKINTNVSVNDKTILLAFTEPVTPDTQLEIDLKNVKRRTGGNSYFYRLFAKFAGASTEVPIGGASFRIGY
;
A
#
# COMPACT_ATOMS: atom_id res chain seq x y z
N MET A 1 37.79 -56.22 -35.77
CA MET A 1 38.21 -55.66 -34.46
C MET A 1 37.70 -54.22 -34.35
N LYS A 2 37.39 -53.75 -33.12
CA LYS A 2 36.84 -52.43 -32.68
C LYS A 2 35.30 -52.32 -32.80
N LYS A 3 34.44 -52.43 -31.79
CA LYS A 3 34.35 -52.06 -30.35
C LYS A 3 34.13 -50.56 -30.03
N ILE A 4 32.88 -50.27 -29.60
CA ILE A 4 32.42 -49.40 -28.48
C ILE A 4 32.61 -47.87 -28.75
N MET A 5 31.65 -46.94 -28.60
CA MET A 5 30.84 -46.58 -27.42
C MET A 5 29.57 -45.78 -27.75
N MET A 6 28.47 -46.11 -27.06
CA MET A 6 27.29 -45.24 -26.90
C MET A 6 27.62 -44.13 -25.88
N CYS A 7 27.35 -42.88 -26.24
CA CYS A 7 27.35 -41.76 -25.29
C CYS A 7 25.98 -41.63 -24.65
N ALA A 8 25.86 -41.96 -23.36
CA ALA A 8 24.69 -41.65 -22.56
C ALA A 8 24.83 -40.19 -22.05
N VAL A 9 23.94 -39.31 -22.47
CA VAL A 9 23.78 -37.98 -21.88
C VAL A 9 22.77 -38.10 -20.75
N VAL A 10 23.24 -37.97 -19.50
CA VAL A 10 22.36 -37.88 -18.32
C VAL A 10 22.02 -36.41 -18.12
N LEU A 11 20.78 -36.04 -18.42
CA LEU A 11 20.24 -34.70 -18.19
C LEU A 11 19.75 -34.64 -16.73
N ALA A 12 20.54 -34.05 -15.84
CA ALA A 12 20.12 -33.81 -14.46
C ALA A 12 19.15 -32.61 -14.42
N LEU A 13 17.87 -32.86 -14.10
CA LEU A 13 16.89 -31.81 -13.83
C LEU A 13 17.19 -31.19 -12.45
N ALA A 14 17.66 -29.95 -12.44
CA ALA A 14 17.74 -29.15 -11.22
C ALA A 14 16.34 -28.62 -10.89
N THR A 15 15.68 -29.20 -9.89
CA THR A 15 14.43 -28.69 -9.33
C THR A 15 14.74 -27.50 -8.41
N THR A 16 14.48 -26.29 -8.88
CA THR A 16 14.47 -25.10 -8.03
C THR A 16 13.19 -25.10 -7.21
N ALA A 17 13.30 -25.35 -5.90
CA ALA A 17 12.18 -25.14 -4.99
C ALA A 17 11.93 -23.63 -4.87
N LEU A 18 10.85 -23.14 -5.47
CA LEU A 18 10.31 -21.81 -5.20
C LEU A 18 9.76 -21.84 -3.78
N ILE A 19 10.53 -21.34 -2.82
CA ILE A 19 10.00 -21.00 -1.50
C ILE A 19 9.08 -19.80 -1.70
N PRO A 20 7.75 -19.93 -1.50
CA PRO A 20 6.89 -18.76 -1.50
C PRO A 20 7.35 -17.88 -0.34
N VAL A 21 7.75 -16.64 -0.67
CA VAL A 21 7.95 -15.60 0.34
C VAL A 21 6.57 -15.26 0.90
N ASN A 22 6.16 -15.96 1.94
CA ASN A 22 5.03 -15.56 2.75
C ASN A 22 5.50 -14.37 3.60
N TYR A 23 5.12 -13.17 3.18
CA TYR A 23 5.09 -12.03 4.08
C TYR A 23 4.12 -12.40 5.21
N ALA A 24 4.64 -12.57 6.42
CA ALA A 24 3.82 -12.82 7.59
C ALA A 24 2.96 -11.57 7.84
N ASN A 25 1.73 -11.57 7.33
CA ASN A 25 0.69 -10.66 7.79
C ASN A 25 0.22 -11.19 9.13
N ALA A 26 0.55 -10.47 10.21
CA ALA A 26 -0.15 -10.63 11.47
C ALA A 26 -1.56 -10.06 11.25
N SER A 27 -2.46 -10.87 10.69
CA SER A 27 -3.87 -10.52 10.56
C SER A 27 -4.46 -10.42 11.96
N ALA A 28 -4.43 -9.22 12.51
CA ALA A 28 -5.03 -8.86 13.79
C ALA A 28 -6.53 -8.67 13.59
N ASP A 29 -7.23 -9.73 13.17
CA ASP A 29 -8.67 -9.69 12.89
C ASP A 29 -9.50 -9.35 14.16
N ASP A 30 -8.89 -9.54 15.35
CA ASP A 30 -9.42 -9.12 16.66
C ASP A 30 -9.12 -7.66 17.03
N SER A 31 -8.36 -6.90 16.22
CA SER A 31 -8.12 -5.49 16.49
C SER A 31 -9.42 -4.67 16.33
N GLN A 32 -9.59 -3.65 17.17
CA GLN A 32 -10.75 -2.75 17.09
C GLN A 32 -10.45 -1.50 16.27
N ASP A 33 -9.18 -1.21 16.04
CA ASP A 33 -8.75 0.00 15.34
C ASP A 33 -8.31 -0.33 13.92
N PRO A 34 -8.67 0.51 12.94
CA PRO A 34 -8.14 0.41 11.59
C PRO A 34 -6.62 0.51 11.62
N HIS A 35 -5.96 -0.21 10.72
CA HIS A 35 -4.50 -0.23 10.65
C HIS A 35 -4.00 -0.41 9.22
N ILE A 36 -2.70 -0.20 9.04
CA ILE A 36 -2.04 -0.35 7.75
C ILE A 36 -1.49 -1.77 7.64
N ASP A 37 -2.02 -2.57 6.72
CA ASP A 37 -1.51 -3.93 6.42
C ASP A 37 -0.18 -3.89 5.69
N GLY A 38 0.03 -2.85 4.87
CA GLY A 38 1.24 -2.72 4.10
C GLY A 38 1.21 -1.57 3.12
N ASN A 39 2.31 -1.43 2.40
CA ASN A 39 2.48 -0.41 1.39
C ASN A 39 3.39 -0.90 0.26
N ALA A 40 3.18 -0.38 -0.95
CA ALA A 40 3.93 -0.77 -2.14
C ALA A 40 4.27 0.44 -3.01
N GLN A 41 5.46 0.41 -3.62
CA GLN A 41 5.86 1.43 -4.59
C GLN A 41 5.97 0.80 -5.97
N PHE A 42 5.42 1.47 -6.97
CA PHE A 42 5.66 1.13 -8.37
C PHE A 42 6.08 2.37 -9.16
N PRO A 43 7.13 2.32 -9.97
CA PRO A 43 8.09 1.22 -10.09
C PRO A 43 8.96 1.06 -8.82
N PRO A 44 9.45 -0.16 -8.52
CA PRO A 44 10.19 -0.43 -7.28
C PRO A 44 11.63 0.12 -7.26
N THR A 45 11.99 0.96 -8.23
CA THR A 45 13.37 1.46 -8.44
C THR A 45 13.54 2.92 -8.01
N ARG A 46 14.66 3.55 -8.41
CA ARG A 46 15.03 4.95 -8.11
C ARG A 46 14.34 6.02 -8.97
N TRP A 47 13.23 5.70 -9.64
CA TRP A 47 12.53 6.68 -10.47
C TRP A 47 12.06 7.92 -9.69
N HIS A 48 12.20 9.10 -10.30
CA HIS A 48 11.80 10.35 -9.65
C HIS A 48 10.28 10.47 -9.47
N VAL A 49 9.51 9.84 -10.35
CA VAL A 49 8.05 9.82 -10.32
C VAL A 49 7.60 8.39 -10.10
N VAL A 50 6.82 8.16 -9.05
CA VAL A 50 6.36 6.83 -8.65
C VAL A 50 4.88 6.87 -8.25
N ARG A 51 4.29 5.68 -8.13
CA ARG A 51 3.04 5.43 -7.45
C ARG A 51 3.33 4.87 -6.07
N HIS A 52 2.69 5.44 -5.05
CA HIS A 52 2.68 4.91 -3.68
C HIS A 52 1.30 4.34 -3.39
N THR A 53 1.26 3.08 -2.99
CA THR A 53 0.05 2.35 -2.66
C THR A 53 0.04 2.05 -1.16
N PHE A 54 -1.06 2.34 -0.48
CA PHE A 54 -1.31 2.00 0.92
C PHE A 54 -2.44 0.99 1.02
N ARG A 55 -2.27 -0.01 1.86
CA ARG A 55 -3.32 -0.99 2.17
C ARG A 55 -3.77 -0.77 3.60
N VAL A 56 -5.01 -0.31 3.76
CA VAL A 56 -5.61 -0.01 5.05
C VAL A 56 -6.69 -1.06 5.31
N HIS A 57 -6.60 -1.73 6.43
CA HIS A 57 -7.60 -2.70 6.87
C HIS A 57 -8.46 -2.10 7.98
N ILE A 58 -9.76 -2.30 7.84
CA ILE A 58 -10.78 -1.96 8.81
C ILE A 58 -11.29 -3.30 9.37
N PRO A 59 -10.84 -3.70 10.57
CA PRO A 59 -11.21 -4.99 11.15
C PRO A 59 -12.71 -5.12 11.35
N LYS A 60 -13.20 -6.36 11.42
CA LYS A 60 -14.63 -6.66 11.63
C LYS A 60 -15.22 -6.05 12.91
N ASN A 61 -14.42 -5.96 13.97
CA ASN A 61 -14.84 -5.41 15.27
C ASN A 61 -14.62 -3.89 15.37
N SER A 62 -14.25 -3.22 14.28
CA SER A 62 -14.03 -1.78 14.24
C SER A 62 -15.34 -1.00 14.07
N LYS A 63 -15.25 0.32 14.20
CA LYS A 63 -16.34 1.24 13.83
C LYS A 63 -16.16 1.66 12.37
N GLU A 64 -17.26 2.07 11.76
CA GLU A 64 -17.25 2.63 10.41
C GLU A 64 -16.36 3.88 10.33
N ILE A 65 -15.64 4.02 9.23
CA ILE A 65 -14.75 5.17 9.00
C ILE A 65 -15.42 6.13 8.03
N SER A 66 -15.55 7.39 8.45
CA SER A 66 -16.09 8.47 7.61
C SER A 66 -15.02 9.20 6.82
N GLN A 67 -13.79 9.28 7.36
CA GLN A 67 -12.70 10.01 6.72
C GLN A 67 -11.35 9.33 6.98
N LEU A 68 -10.44 9.43 6.02
CA LEU A 68 -9.04 9.10 6.18
C LEU A 68 -8.18 10.33 5.86
N SER A 69 -7.15 10.58 6.65
CA SER A 69 -6.16 11.62 6.37
C SER A 69 -4.77 11.02 6.25
N ILE A 70 -4.01 11.49 5.25
CA ILE A 70 -2.65 11.02 4.97
C ILE A 70 -1.72 12.23 5.02
N GLN A 71 -0.86 12.28 6.03
CA GLN A 71 0.21 13.27 6.12
C GLN A 71 1.40 12.81 5.29
N VAL A 72 1.76 13.65 4.34
CA VAL A 72 2.81 13.45 3.35
C VAL A 72 4.11 14.09 3.83
N PRO A 73 5.24 13.36 3.79
CA PRO A 73 6.50 13.88 4.30
C PRO A 73 7.03 15.05 3.46
N THR A 74 7.95 15.82 4.03
CA THR A 74 8.44 17.07 3.43
C THR A 74 9.24 16.87 2.14
N ASN A 75 9.86 15.71 2.00
CA ASN A 75 10.68 15.29 0.85
C ASN A 75 9.87 14.67 -0.31
N ILE A 76 8.54 14.70 -0.23
CA ILE A 76 7.62 14.30 -1.30
C ILE A 76 6.86 15.52 -1.83
N THR A 77 6.65 15.52 -3.15
CA THR A 77 5.74 16.44 -3.83
C THR A 77 4.61 15.61 -4.47
N LEU A 78 3.37 15.93 -4.11
CA LEU A 78 2.19 15.30 -4.69
C LEU A 78 1.89 15.88 -6.08
N SER A 79 1.09 15.14 -6.86
CA SER A 79 0.42 15.74 -8.00
C SER A 79 -0.58 16.80 -7.54
N ASN A 80 -0.82 17.80 -8.38
CA ASN A 80 -1.88 18.78 -8.15
C ASN A 80 -3.24 18.27 -8.63
N ASP A 81 -3.26 17.12 -9.31
CA ASP A 81 -4.47 16.49 -9.81
C ASP A 81 -5.07 15.56 -8.76
N VAL A 82 -6.34 15.76 -8.42
CA VAL A 82 -7.07 14.89 -7.48
C VAL A 82 -7.39 13.53 -8.11
N ASP A 83 -7.44 13.44 -9.44
CA ASP A 83 -7.67 12.18 -10.16
C ASP A 83 -6.45 11.24 -10.09
N ASP A 84 -5.30 11.76 -9.67
CA ASP A 84 -4.11 10.95 -9.34
C ASP A 84 -4.24 10.22 -7.99
N ILE A 85 -5.31 10.46 -7.24
CA ILE A 85 -5.59 9.80 -5.96
C ILE A 85 -6.77 8.87 -6.16
N ASN A 86 -6.54 7.58 -6.00
CA ASN A 86 -7.56 6.56 -6.20
C ASN A 86 -7.76 5.75 -4.92
N VAL A 87 -9.01 5.40 -4.63
CA VAL A 87 -9.39 4.59 -3.47
C VAL A 87 -10.29 3.48 -3.93
N GLU A 88 -9.86 2.26 -3.71
CA GLU A 88 -10.55 1.04 -4.12
C GLU A 88 -10.69 0.07 -2.94
N ASP A 89 -11.66 -0.84 -3.03
CA ASP A 89 -11.70 -2.00 -2.15
C ASP A 89 -10.71 -3.09 -2.62
N LYS A 90 -10.57 -4.16 -1.82
CA LYS A 90 -9.74 -5.33 -2.16
C LYS A 90 -10.11 -6.03 -3.49
N ASN A 91 -11.29 -5.76 -4.03
CA ASN A 91 -11.79 -6.30 -5.30
C ASN A 91 -11.57 -5.33 -6.47
N GLY A 92 -10.89 -4.19 -6.25
CA GLY A 92 -10.66 -3.15 -7.25
C GLY A 92 -11.90 -2.30 -7.55
N ARG A 93 -12.93 -2.33 -6.70
CA ARG A 93 -14.11 -1.48 -6.87
C ARG A 93 -13.82 -0.11 -6.28
N LYS A 94 -14.02 0.93 -7.08
CA LYS A 94 -13.85 2.31 -6.65
C LYS A 94 -14.79 2.65 -5.49
N ILE A 95 -14.23 3.21 -4.43
CA ILE A 95 -14.98 3.76 -3.29
C ILE A 95 -15.26 5.24 -3.56
N ASN A 96 -16.53 5.63 -3.50
CA ASN A 96 -16.92 7.03 -3.68
C ASN A 96 -16.35 7.90 -2.56
N THR A 97 -15.42 8.77 -2.94
CA THR A 97 -14.60 9.55 -2.01
C THR A 97 -14.41 10.95 -2.55
N ASN A 98 -14.67 11.95 -1.71
CA ASN A 98 -14.30 13.33 -1.97
C ASN A 98 -12.85 13.53 -1.51
N VAL A 99 -11.97 13.75 -2.48
CA VAL A 99 -10.54 13.94 -2.26
C VAL A 99 -10.25 15.44 -2.18
N SER A 100 -9.49 15.84 -1.18
CA SER A 100 -8.89 17.18 -1.12
C SER A 100 -7.44 17.10 -0.65
N VAL A 101 -6.61 18.02 -1.14
CA VAL A 101 -5.20 18.11 -0.78
C VAL A 101 -4.96 19.49 -0.18
N ASN A 102 -4.66 19.51 1.11
CA ASN A 102 -4.37 20.73 1.86
C ASN A 102 -2.91 20.68 2.31
N ASP A 103 -2.05 21.48 1.68
CA ASP A 103 -0.60 21.52 1.90
C ASP A 103 0.09 20.16 1.77
N LYS A 104 0.27 19.47 2.91
CA LYS A 104 0.91 18.16 3.03
C LYS A 104 -0.03 17.10 3.58
N THR A 105 -1.32 17.37 3.59
CA THR A 105 -2.33 16.44 4.08
C THR A 105 -3.33 16.16 2.97
N ILE A 106 -3.44 14.89 2.61
CA ILE A 106 -4.52 14.40 1.74
C ILE A 106 -5.67 14.02 2.65
N LEU A 107 -6.85 14.54 2.38
CA LEU A 107 -8.09 14.19 3.06
C LEU A 107 -8.99 13.41 2.09
N LEU A 108 -9.36 12.20 2.50
CA LEU A 108 -10.26 11.30 1.83
C LEU A 108 -11.56 11.25 2.63
N ALA A 109 -12.57 12.01 2.22
CA ALA A 109 -13.87 12.01 2.86
C ALA A 109 -14.81 11.05 2.10
N PHE A 110 -15.18 9.94 2.72
CA PHE A 110 -16.05 8.96 2.09
C PHE A 110 -17.47 9.50 2.01
N THR A 111 -18.14 9.34 0.87
CA THR A 111 -19.53 9.82 0.72
C THR A 111 -20.49 9.02 1.59
N GLU A 112 -20.17 7.75 1.81
CA GLU A 112 -20.81 6.85 2.76
C GLU A 112 -19.72 6.28 3.66
N PRO A 113 -19.93 6.16 4.99
CA PRO A 113 -18.95 5.56 5.87
C PRO A 113 -18.54 4.16 5.41
N VAL A 114 -17.24 3.89 5.42
CA VAL A 114 -16.71 2.57 5.05
C VAL A 114 -16.96 1.60 6.20
N THR A 115 -17.63 0.50 5.90
CA THR A 115 -18.00 -0.51 6.89
C THR A 115 -16.80 -1.30 7.40
N PRO A 116 -16.87 -1.84 8.63
CA PRO A 116 -15.94 -2.87 9.12
C PRO A 116 -15.81 -4.06 8.16
N ASP A 117 -14.75 -4.85 8.35
CA ASP A 117 -14.39 -5.98 7.48
C ASP A 117 -14.10 -5.56 6.02
N THR A 118 -13.56 -4.35 5.87
CA THR A 118 -13.17 -3.79 4.56
C THR A 118 -11.67 -3.59 4.52
N GLN A 119 -11.08 -3.88 3.37
CA GLN A 119 -9.71 -3.51 3.07
C GLN A 119 -9.72 -2.52 1.91
N LEU A 120 -9.06 -1.39 2.12
CA LEU A 120 -8.94 -0.29 1.19
C LEU A 120 -7.53 -0.28 0.59
N GLU A 121 -7.45 -0.12 -0.72
CA GLU A 121 -6.21 0.18 -1.43
C GLU A 121 -6.25 1.65 -1.89
N ILE A 122 -5.25 2.42 -1.46
CA ILE A 122 -5.15 3.85 -1.74
C ILE A 122 -3.92 4.08 -2.58
N ASP A 123 -4.12 4.56 -3.79
CA ASP A 123 -3.09 4.83 -4.77
C ASP A 123 -2.86 6.33 -4.89
N LEU A 124 -1.63 6.76 -4.64
CA LEU A 124 -1.12 8.09 -4.98
C LEU A 124 -0.26 7.97 -6.23
N LYS A 125 -0.79 8.41 -7.36
CA LYS A 125 -0.09 8.43 -8.65
C LYS A 125 0.76 9.70 -8.78
N ASN A 126 1.72 9.65 -9.70
CA ASN A 126 2.58 10.78 -10.06
C ASN A 126 3.30 11.46 -8.87
N VAL A 127 3.61 10.68 -7.82
CA VAL A 127 4.32 11.15 -6.64
C VAL A 127 5.77 11.45 -7.01
N LYS A 128 6.15 12.72 -6.89
CA LYS A 128 7.51 13.20 -7.16
C LYS A 128 8.35 13.13 -5.90
N ARG A 129 9.45 12.38 -5.99
CA ARG A 129 10.42 12.20 -4.90
C ARG A 129 11.56 13.19 -5.04
N ARG A 130 11.92 13.88 -3.96
CA ARG A 130 13.14 14.71 -3.93
C ARG A 130 14.36 13.81 -3.82
N THR A 131 15.36 14.09 -4.65
CA THR A 131 16.64 13.35 -4.68
C THR A 131 17.37 13.49 -3.33
N GLY A 132 17.90 12.38 -2.80
CA GLY A 132 18.69 12.35 -1.57
C GLY A 132 17.99 11.81 -0.31
N GLY A 133 16.68 11.52 -0.37
CA GLY A 133 15.96 10.86 0.72
C GLY A 133 16.02 9.33 0.60
N ASN A 134 16.48 8.64 1.66
CA ASN A 134 16.53 7.17 1.69
C ASN A 134 15.19 6.52 2.10
N SER A 135 14.30 7.28 2.72
CA SER A 135 13.00 6.79 3.19
C SER A 135 11.94 7.90 3.15
N TYR A 136 10.71 7.52 2.83
CA TYR A 136 9.54 8.39 2.82
C TYR A 136 8.51 7.81 3.78
N PHE A 137 8.27 8.49 4.91
CA PHE A 137 7.37 8.03 5.95
C PHE A 137 6.08 8.86 5.96
N TYR A 138 4.96 8.20 5.72
CA TYR A 138 3.62 8.76 5.75
C TYR A 138 2.96 8.44 7.08
N ARG A 139 2.15 9.35 7.61
CA ARG A 139 1.29 9.07 8.78
C ARG A 139 -0.15 9.05 8.33
N LEU A 140 -0.89 8.03 8.75
CA LEU A 140 -2.28 7.89 8.40
C LEU A 140 -3.14 8.02 9.66
N PHE A 141 -4.27 8.70 9.51
CA PHE A 141 -5.27 8.86 10.57
C PHE A 141 -6.63 8.49 10.00
N ALA A 142 -7.50 7.95 10.85
CA ALA A 142 -8.88 7.65 10.53
C ALA A 142 -9.81 8.44 11.44
N LYS A 143 -10.96 8.82 10.90
CA LYS A 143 -12.05 9.41 11.66
C LYS A 143 -13.27 8.52 11.58
N PHE A 144 -13.67 7.98 12.71
CA PHE A 144 -14.87 7.16 12.81
C PHE A 144 -16.15 7.98 12.55
N ALA A 145 -17.18 7.33 12.02
CA ALA A 145 -18.48 7.96 11.83
C ALA A 145 -19.02 8.51 13.17
N GLY A 146 -19.47 9.78 13.16
CA GLY A 146 -19.96 10.48 14.34
C GLY A 146 -18.88 10.95 15.33
N ALA A 147 -17.60 10.65 15.11
CA ALA A 147 -16.51 11.17 15.95
C ALA A 147 -16.15 12.61 15.56
N SER A 148 -15.72 13.41 16.55
CA SER A 148 -15.20 14.77 16.33
C SER A 148 -13.70 14.81 16.06
N THR A 149 -12.97 13.75 16.40
CA THR A 149 -11.50 13.69 16.37
C THR A 149 -10.99 12.54 15.49
N GLU A 150 -9.84 12.74 14.86
CA GLU A 150 -9.11 11.70 14.13
C GLU A 150 -8.20 10.89 15.08
N VAL A 151 -8.00 9.61 14.76
CA VAL A 151 -7.15 8.67 15.51
C VAL A 151 -6.01 8.20 14.59
N PRO A 152 -4.75 8.19 15.05
CA PRO A 152 -3.64 7.66 14.27
C PRO A 152 -3.79 6.14 14.07
N ILE A 153 -3.75 5.69 12.81
CA ILE A 153 -3.87 4.27 12.45
C ILE A 153 -2.53 3.65 12.02
N GLY A 154 -1.45 4.43 12.09
CA GLY A 154 -0.09 3.98 11.83
C GLY A 154 0.63 4.86 10.80
N GLY A 155 1.70 4.31 10.24
CA GLY A 155 2.44 4.95 9.18
C GLY A 155 3.06 3.96 8.21
N ALA A 156 3.27 4.42 6.98
CA ALA A 156 3.80 3.62 5.89
C ALA A 156 5.16 4.18 5.45
N SER A 157 6.16 3.30 5.31
CA SER A 157 7.51 3.68 4.91
C SER A 157 7.85 3.12 3.54
N PHE A 158 8.23 3.99 2.61
CA PHE A 158 8.77 3.58 1.32
C PHE A 158 10.28 3.75 1.34
N ARG A 159 10.99 2.64 1.15
CA ARG A 159 12.45 2.61 1.07
C ARG A 159 12.87 2.36 -0.37
N ILE A 160 13.98 2.98 -0.76
CA ILE A 160 14.62 2.70 -2.03
C ILE A 160 15.46 1.43 -1.85
N GLY A 161 15.08 0.35 -2.54
CA GLY A 161 15.93 -0.84 -2.68
C GLY A 161 17.20 -0.49 -3.45
N TYR A 162 18.35 -0.99 -2.98
CA TYR A 162 19.64 -0.85 -3.65
C TYR A 162 19.80 -1.89 -4.75
#